data_AF-A0A256IKD9-F1
#
_entry.id   AF-A0A256IKD9-F1
#
_cell.length_a   1.000
_cell.length_b   1.000
_cell.length_c   1.000
_cell.angle_alpha   90.00
_cell.angle_beta   90.00
_cell.angle_gamma   90.00
#
_symmetry.space_group_name_H-M   'P 1'
#
loop_
_entity.id
_entity.type
_entity.pdbx_description
1 polymer ?
#
loop_
_entity_poly.entity_id
_entity_poly.type
_entity_poly.pdbx_seq_one_letter_code
_entity_poly.pdbx_strand_id
1 'polypeptide(L)'
;MSDSASPSASVSLSEPTDIPAVLDRAGIDYVGVHDQRLLAIYRTGIFNVVTESGTVSNGHTLQIDCWEAPLPSQGDEQSPQELLEDFAAVFDAGNQS
;
A
#
# COMPACT_ATOMS: atom_id res chain seq x y z
N MET A 1 -12.83 -5.85 -23.83
CA MET A 1 -12.76 -5.44 -22.42
C MET A 1 -11.33 -5.01 -22.22
N SER A 2 -11.06 -3.72 -22.02
CA SER A 2 -9.71 -3.31 -21.66
C SER A 2 -9.51 -3.78 -20.22
N ASP A 3 -8.69 -4.81 -20.03
CA ASP A 3 -8.03 -5.04 -18.74
C ASP A 3 -7.13 -3.83 -18.51
N SER A 4 -7.71 -2.73 -18.07
CA SER A 4 -6.95 -1.65 -17.47
C SER A 4 -6.40 -2.25 -16.19
N ALA A 5 -5.17 -2.76 -16.23
CA ALA A 5 -4.50 -3.27 -15.05
C ALA A 5 -4.62 -2.23 -13.93
N SER A 6 -5.04 -2.66 -12.74
CA SER A 6 -5.02 -1.82 -11.55
C SER A 6 -3.68 -1.09 -11.45
N PRO A 7 -3.66 0.22 -11.15
CA PRO A 7 -2.42 0.94 -10.92
C PRO A 7 -1.55 0.21 -9.90
N SER A 8 -0.25 0.15 -10.17
CA SER A 8 0.71 -0.53 -9.30
C SER A 8 2.02 0.24 -9.16
N ALA A 9 2.65 0.06 -8.00
CA ALA A 9 3.90 0.69 -7.64
C ALA A 9 4.84 -0.33 -7.00
N SER A 10 6.13 -0.21 -7.29
CA SER A 10 7.19 -0.93 -6.61
C SER A 10 7.93 0.04 -5.69
N VAL A 11 7.99 -0.29 -4.40
CA VAL A 11 8.65 0.52 -3.38
C VAL A 11 9.87 -0.24 -2.88
N SER A 12 11.05 0.38 -2.99
CA SER A 12 12.30 -0.15 -2.46
C SER A 12 12.62 0.52 -1.13
N LEU A 13 12.69 -0.27 -0.07
CA LEU A 13 12.96 0.18 1.28
C LEU A 13 14.47 0.18 1.54
N SER A 14 14.96 1.19 2.27
CA SER A 14 16.38 1.30 2.60
C SER A 14 16.88 0.20 3.54
N GLU A 15 15.98 -0.35 4.36
CA GLU A 15 16.27 -1.40 5.33
C GLU A 15 15.06 -2.34 5.47
N PRO A 16 15.27 -3.57 5.97
CA PRO A 16 14.15 -4.48 6.25
C PRO A 16 13.13 -3.81 7.17
N THR A 17 11.88 -3.71 6.71
CA THR A 17 10.82 -2.97 7.41
C THR A 17 9.67 -3.88 7.82
N ASP A 18 9.16 -3.66 9.02
CA ASP A 18 7.90 -4.23 9.50
C ASP A 18 6.72 -3.41 8.96
N ILE A 19 6.11 -3.89 7.88
CA ILE A 19 5.04 -3.22 7.15
C ILE A 19 3.80 -3.01 8.03
N PRO A 20 3.29 -4.03 8.77
CA PRO A 20 2.29 -3.84 9.82
C PRO A 20 2.58 -2.66 10.76
N ALA A 21 3.81 -2.58 11.30
CA ALA A 21 4.16 -1.52 12.24
C ALA A 21 4.16 -0.11 11.61
N VAL A 22 4.53 0.01 10.32
CA VAL A 22 4.42 1.28 9.58
C VAL A 22 2.96 1.69 9.39
N LEU A 23 2.09 0.74 9.00
CA LEU A 23 0.67 0.99 8.81
C LEU A 23 -0.02 1.37 10.13
N ASP A 24 0.29 0.69 11.23
CA ASP A 24 -0.21 1.03 12.57
C ASP A 24 0.15 2.47 12.97
N ARG A 25 1.40 2.89 12.72
CA ARG A 25 1.85 4.27 13.01
C ARG A 25 1.15 5.30 12.14
N ALA A 26 0.83 4.96 10.91
CA ALA A 26 0.08 5.81 9.99
C ALA A 26 -1.44 5.79 10.28
N GLY A 27 -1.92 4.95 11.20
CA GLY A 27 -3.34 4.78 11.49
C GLY A 27 -4.11 4.15 10.33
N ILE A 28 -3.46 3.28 9.56
CA ILE A 28 -4.03 2.60 8.39
C ILE A 28 -4.42 1.19 8.79
N ASP A 29 -5.71 0.88 8.64
CA ASP A 29 -6.23 -0.46 8.89
C ASP A 29 -5.71 -1.45 7.84
N TYR A 30 -5.40 -2.67 8.28
CA TYR A 30 -4.98 -3.73 7.39
C TYR A 30 -5.42 -5.12 7.86
N VAL A 31 -5.41 -6.07 6.93
CA VAL A 31 -5.68 -7.48 7.16
C VAL A 31 -4.54 -8.30 6.60
N GLY A 32 -3.85 -9.06 7.45
CA GLY A 32 -2.87 -10.05 7.01
C GLY A 32 -3.54 -11.19 6.26
N VAL A 33 -3.04 -11.52 5.06
CA VAL A 33 -3.55 -12.64 4.25
C VAL A 33 -2.64 -13.87 4.41
N HIS A 34 -1.33 -13.65 4.33
CA HIS A 34 -0.29 -14.63 4.64
C HIS A 34 1.04 -13.92 4.91
N ASP A 35 2.11 -14.66 5.18
CA ASP A 35 3.38 -14.11 5.66
C ASP A 35 4.02 -13.06 4.74
N GLN A 36 3.67 -12.99 3.45
CA GLN A 36 4.24 -12.09 2.45
C GLN A 36 3.22 -11.12 1.85
N ARG A 37 2.00 -11.09 2.40
CA ARG A 37 0.90 -10.33 1.81
C ARG A 37 -0.09 -9.85 2.84
N LEU A 38 -0.48 -8.58 2.71
CA LEU A 38 -1.57 -7.98 3.45
C LEU A 38 -2.43 -7.12 2.52
N LEU A 39 -3.65 -6.84 2.97
CA LEU A 39 -4.55 -5.86 2.36
C LEU A 39 -4.63 -4.64 3.27
N ALA A 40 -4.32 -3.46 2.76
CA ALA A 40 -4.46 -2.20 3.49
C ALA A 40 -5.71 -1.45 3.03
N ILE A 41 -6.39 -0.79 3.97
CA ILE A 41 -7.57 0.03 3.73
C ILE A 41 -7.15 1.49 3.93
N TYR A 42 -6.91 2.19 2.83
CA TYR A 42 -6.44 3.59 2.85
C TYR A 42 -7.45 4.50 2.16
N ARG A 43 -7.96 5.49 2.89
CA ARG A 43 -9.01 6.43 2.43
C ARG A 43 -10.19 5.73 1.74
N THR A 44 -10.63 4.60 2.29
CA THR A 44 -11.67 3.71 1.73
C THR A 44 -11.32 2.93 0.46
N GLY A 45 -10.10 3.09 -0.07
CA GLY A 45 -9.54 2.23 -1.11
C GLY A 45 -8.90 0.97 -0.52
N ILE A 46 -8.81 -0.08 -1.34
CA ILE A 46 -8.18 -1.36 -0.99
C ILE A 46 -6.88 -1.52 -1.76
N PHE A 47 -5.79 -1.66 -1.02
CA PHE A 47 -4.45 -1.87 -1.54
C PHE A 47 -3.95 -3.27 -1.23
N ASN A 48 -3.50 -3.97 -2.26
CA ASN A 48 -2.77 -5.22 -2.11
C ASN A 48 -1.29 -4.91 -1.94
N VAL A 49 -0.72 -5.32 -0.80
CA VAL A 49 0.70 -5.13 -0.52
C VAL A 49 1.35 -6.50 -0.44
N VAL A 50 2.34 -6.73 -1.30
CA VAL A 50 3.09 -7.98 -1.38
C VAL A 50 4.57 -7.67 -1.24
N THR A 51 5.26 -8.39 -0.36
CA THR A 51 6.72 -8.34 -0.31
C THR A 51 7.30 -9.24 -1.40
N GLU A 52 8.20 -8.74 -2.25
CA GLU A 52 8.85 -9.58 -3.27
C GLU A 52 9.71 -10.70 -2.65
N SER A 53 10.31 -10.40 -1.50
CA SER A 53 11.09 -11.35 -0.70
C SER A 53 10.96 -11.04 0.78
N GLY A 54 11.13 -12.07 1.61
CA GLY A 54 10.90 -11.97 3.06
C GLY A 54 9.42 -11.97 3.42
N THR A 55 9.13 -11.65 4.68
CA THR A 55 7.77 -11.55 5.21
C THR A 55 7.33 -10.09 5.31
N VAL A 56 6.03 -9.83 5.49
CA VAL A 56 5.49 -8.48 5.73
C VAL A 56 6.08 -7.83 6.96
N SER A 57 6.62 -8.60 7.91
CA SER A 57 7.32 -8.08 9.08
C SER A 57 8.81 -7.79 8.85
N ASN A 58 9.35 -8.04 7.66
CA ASN A 58 10.78 -7.92 7.33
C ASN A 58 11.03 -7.73 5.82
N GLY A 59 10.23 -6.88 5.17
CA GLY A 59 10.24 -6.68 3.72
C GLY A 59 11.29 -5.68 3.27
N HIS A 60 11.85 -5.87 2.07
CA HIS A 60 12.79 -4.92 1.43
C HIS A 60 12.21 -4.26 0.18
N THR A 61 11.41 -5.01 -0.57
CA THR A 61 10.72 -4.49 -1.76
C THR A 61 9.25 -4.84 -1.64
N LEU A 62 8.40 -3.85 -1.84
CA LEU A 62 6.96 -3.99 -1.85
C LEU A 62 6.45 -3.81 -3.26
N GLN A 63 5.57 -4.70 -3.68
CA GLN A 63 4.65 -4.48 -4.79
C GLN A 63 3.32 -4.07 -4.20
N ILE A 64 2.81 -2.92 -4.64
CA ILE A 64 1.55 -2.36 -4.18
C ILE A 64 0.63 -2.21 -5.38
N ASP A 65 -0.57 -2.78 -5.30
CA ASP A 65 -1.60 -2.64 -6.33
C ASP A 65 -2.86 -1.98 -5.74
N CYS A 66 -3.41 -0.99 -6.44
CA CYS A 66 -4.71 -0.40 -6.11
C CYS A 66 -5.84 -1.28 -6.66
N TRP A 67 -6.34 -2.21 -5.86
CA TRP A 67 -7.40 -3.14 -6.28
C TRP A 67 -8.76 -2.45 -6.39
N GLU A 68 -9.10 -1.66 -5.38
CA GLU A 68 -10.34 -0.90 -5.37
C GLU A 68 -10.02 0.54 -4.98
N ALA A 69 -10.34 1.48 -5.88
CA ALA A 69 -10.31 2.89 -5.53
C ALA A 69 -11.52 3.23 -4.64
N PRO A 70 -11.44 4.29 -3.83
CA PRO A 70 -12.57 4.82 -3.08
C PRO A 70 -13.79 4.96 -3.98
N LEU A 71 -14.98 4.62 -3.45
CA LEU A 71 -16.21 4.97 -4.13
C LEU A 71 -16.23 6.50 -4.28
N PRO A 72 -16.64 7.04 -5.45
CA PRO A 72 -16.76 8.47 -5.62
C PRO A 72 -17.86 9.01 -4.69
N SER A 73 -17.48 9.40 -3.47
CA SER A 73 -18.28 10.28 -2.63
C SER A 73 -18.14 11.69 -3.20
N GLN A 74 -19.26 12.40 -3.31
CA GLN A 74 -19.35 13.69 -4.00
C GLN A 74 -18.27 14.69 -3.53
N GLY A 75 -17.15 14.78 -4.25
CA GLY A 75 -16.14 15.83 -4.05
C GLY A 75 -14.67 15.39 -4.10
N ASP A 76 -14.33 14.12 -3.88
CA ASP A 76 -12.92 13.68 -3.90
C ASP A 76 -12.56 13.09 -5.27
N GLU A 77 -11.96 13.92 -6.11
CA GLU A 77 -11.53 13.61 -7.49
C GLU A 77 -10.16 12.90 -7.56
N GLN A 78 -9.60 12.45 -6.43
CA GLN A 78 -8.26 11.85 -6.44
C GLN A 78 -8.26 10.57 -7.29
N SER A 79 -7.45 10.57 -8.33
CA SER A 79 -7.34 9.43 -9.23
C SER A 79 -6.76 8.21 -8.49
N PRO A 80 -7.07 6.98 -8.93
CA PRO A 80 -6.48 5.77 -8.35
C PRO A 80 -4.94 5.78 -8.35
N GLN A 81 -4.32 6.44 -9.35
CA GLN A 81 -2.87 6.60 -9.42
C GLN A 81 -2.35 7.55 -8.33
N GLU A 82 -2.98 8.72 -8.15
CA GLU A 82 -2.59 9.66 -7.10
C GLU A 82 -2.78 9.07 -5.70
N LEU A 83 -3.82 8.24 -5.51
CA LEU A 83 -4.04 7.56 -4.24
C LEU A 83 -2.98 6.49 -3.97
N LEU A 84 -2.57 5.75 -4.99
CA LEU A 84 -1.47 4.79 -4.92
C LEU A 84 -0.15 5.47 -4.55
N GLU A 85 0.16 6.60 -5.18
CA GLU A 85 1.38 7.36 -4.89
C GLU A 85 1.38 7.91 -3.45
N ASP A 86 0.26 8.45 -3.00
CA ASP A 86 0.08 8.94 -1.62
C ASP A 86 0.23 7.79 -0.60
N PHE A 87 -0.36 6.62 -0.88
CA PHE A 87 -0.22 5.44 -0.04
C PHE A 87 1.22 4.90 -0.04
N ALA A 88 1.88 4.84 -1.20
CA ALA A 88 3.27 4.39 -1.30
C ALA A 88 4.23 5.28 -0.50
N ALA A 89 3.99 6.59 -0.47
CA ALA A 89 4.79 7.56 0.27
C ALA A 89 4.76 7.34 1.80
N VAL A 90 3.77 6.61 2.34
CA VAL A 90 3.74 6.21 3.76
C VAL A 90 5.00 5.43 4.14
N PHE A 91 5.53 4.63 3.21
CA PHE A 91 6.73 3.82 3.42
C PHE A 91 8.04 4.61 3.24
N ASP A 92 7.99 5.77 2.58
CA ASP A 92 9.14 6.68 2.47
C ASP A 92 9.27 7.59 3.71
N ALA A 93 8.15 8.01 4.30
CA ALA A 93 8.11 8.92 5.44
C ALA A 93 8.55 8.27 6.77
N GLY A 94 8.54 6.94 6.86
CA GLY A 94 8.97 6.18 8.04
C GLY A 94 10.44 6.37 8.43
N ASN A 95 11.25 7.01 7.57
CA ASN A 95 12.67 7.29 7.77
C ASN A 95 12.97 8.67 8.40
N GLN A 96 11.98 9.54 8.62
CA GLN A 96 12.22 10.80 9.32
C GLN A 96 12.01 10.63 10.83
N SER A 97 13.07 10.19 11.50
CA SER A 97 13.22 10.26 12.97
C SER A 97 13.52 11.69 13.44
#